data_AF-A0A254S593-F1
#
_entry.id   AF-A0A254S593-F1
#
_cell.length_a   1.000
_cell.length_b   1.000
_cell.length_c   1.000
_cell.angle_alpha   90.00
_cell.angle_beta   90.00
_cell.angle_gamma   90.00
#
_symmetry.space_group_name_H-M   'P 1'
#
loop_
_entity.id
_entity.type
_entity.pdbx_description
1 polymer ?
#
loop_
_entity_poly.entity_id
_entity_poly.type
_entity_poly.pdbx_seq_one_letter_code
_entity_poly.pdbx_strand_id
1 'polypeptide(L)'
;MKKIILASAIMLAMTACDTGTSANADSGKVVNGFSCKVTRTANSVTLSETYVLGTYKQTQTVYQDQYGFDYSIWASDIVFTDLEEAAEVCADERDEARSWRDGSYQVECSSNSVHVKQRDDSTREDLEETAAEYQAQCDDGYRRAQNGTLYEYD
;
A
#
# COMPACT_ATOMS: atom_id res chain seq x y z
N MET A 1 9.81 -28.40 -6.36
CA MET A 1 10.03 -27.05 -6.93
C MET A 1 9.26 -26.93 -8.24
N LYS A 2 8.00 -26.50 -8.17
CA LYS A 2 7.15 -26.28 -9.34
C LYS A 2 7.22 -24.80 -9.70
N LYS A 3 7.72 -24.51 -10.90
CA LYS A 3 7.71 -23.18 -11.51
C LYS A 3 6.30 -22.95 -12.06
N ILE A 4 5.64 -21.89 -11.61
CA ILE A 4 4.44 -21.39 -12.29
C ILE A 4 4.88 -20.15 -13.06
N ILE A 5 4.95 -20.33 -14.37
CA ILE A 5 5.08 -19.27 -15.36
C ILE A 5 3.67 -18.72 -15.55
N LEU A 6 3.41 -17.49 -15.10
CA LEU A 6 2.20 -16.77 -15.47
C LEU A 6 2.49 -16.00 -16.75
N ALA A 7 2.07 -16.61 -17.86
CA ALA A 7 2.08 -16.01 -19.18
C ALA A 7 1.08 -14.85 -19.24
N SER A 8 1.56 -13.76 -19.79
CA SER A 8 0.82 -12.55 -20.16
C SER A 8 -0.41 -12.87 -21.01
N ALA A 9 -1.56 -12.32 -20.62
CA ALA A 9 -2.68 -12.11 -21.51
C ALA A 9 -3.01 -10.62 -21.52
N ILE A 10 -2.46 -9.96 -22.54
CA ILE A 10 -2.76 -8.58 -22.93
C ILE A 10 -4.23 -8.52 -23.33
N MET A 11 -5.06 -7.83 -22.55
CA MET A 11 -6.33 -7.29 -23.05
C MET A 11 -6.14 -5.80 -23.34
N LEU A 12 -5.86 -5.50 -24.61
CA LEU A 12 -6.02 -4.17 -25.18
C LEU A 12 -7.52 -3.84 -25.20
N ALA A 13 -7.95 -2.90 -24.36
CA ALA A 13 -9.20 -2.18 -24.55
C ALA A 13 -8.85 -0.70 -24.77
N MET A 14 -8.87 -0.28 -26.02
CA MET A 14 -8.89 1.14 -26.38
C MET A 14 -10.31 1.67 -26.17
N THR A 15 -10.40 2.87 -25.61
CA THR A 15 -11.49 3.88 -25.54
C THR A 15 -11.65 4.31 -24.08
N ALA A 16 -11.56 5.57 -23.67
CA ALA A 16 -11.79 6.82 -24.36
C ALA A 16 -10.84 7.91 -23.84
N CYS A 17 -10.57 8.88 -24.71
CA CYS A 17 -9.97 10.15 -24.34
C CYS A 17 -10.98 10.89 -23.45
N ASP A 18 -10.77 10.89 -22.14
CA ASP A 18 -11.50 11.76 -21.22
C ASP A 18 -10.55 12.89 -20.82
N THR A 19 -10.72 14.03 -21.48
CA THR A 19 -10.18 15.32 -21.02
C THR A 19 -10.96 15.72 -19.77
N GLY A 20 -10.69 15.04 -18.67
CA GLY A 20 -11.28 15.27 -17.35
C GLY A 20 -10.24 15.90 -16.44
N THR A 21 -10.44 17.17 -16.14
CA THR A 21 -9.84 17.94 -15.03
C THR A 21 -9.43 17.03 -13.87
N SER A 22 -8.18 17.13 -13.41
CA SER A 22 -7.62 16.42 -12.25
C SER A 22 -8.52 16.57 -11.02
N ALA A 23 -9.50 15.68 -10.90
CA ALA A 23 -10.33 15.55 -9.73
C ALA A 23 -9.55 14.65 -8.77
N ASN A 24 -9.25 15.16 -7.58
CA ASN A 24 -8.81 14.33 -6.47
C ASN A 24 -9.89 13.27 -6.23
N ALA A 25 -9.70 12.07 -6.76
CA ALA A 25 -10.60 10.94 -6.57
C ALA A 25 -10.32 10.36 -5.18
N ASP A 26 -10.93 10.96 -4.16
CA ASP A 26 -11.02 10.37 -2.83
C ASP A 26 -12.09 9.27 -2.87
N SER A 27 -11.66 8.01 -2.84
CA SER A 27 -12.55 6.84 -2.83
C SER A 27 -12.55 6.21 -1.43
N GLY A 28 -13.55 6.55 -0.63
CA GLY A 28 -13.76 5.98 0.70
C GLY A 28 -14.82 4.87 0.71
N LYS A 29 -14.56 3.77 1.42
CA LYS A 29 -15.51 2.67 1.67
C LYS A 29 -15.57 2.39 3.17
N VAL A 30 -16.76 2.16 3.72
CA VAL A 30 -16.97 1.88 5.15
C VAL A 30 -18.03 0.81 5.32
N VAL A 31 -17.74 -0.25 6.06
CA VAL A 31 -18.69 -1.31 6.42
C VAL A 31 -18.21 -2.09 7.66
N ASN A 32 -19.09 -2.38 8.61
CA ASN A 32 -18.85 -3.33 9.72
C ASN A 32 -17.47 -3.27 10.38
N GLY A 33 -17.04 -2.09 10.84
CA GLY A 33 -15.75 -1.92 11.51
C GLY A 33 -14.54 -1.90 10.57
N PHE A 34 -14.75 -2.03 9.26
CA PHE A 34 -13.77 -1.76 8.21
C PHE A 34 -14.00 -0.39 7.59
N SER A 35 -12.93 0.37 7.38
CA SER A 35 -12.92 1.54 6.52
C SER A 35 -11.68 1.53 5.65
N CYS A 36 -11.81 1.89 4.38
CA CYS A 36 -10.70 2.02 3.45
C CYS A 36 -10.81 3.33 2.68
N LYS A 37 -9.69 4.00 2.46
CA LYS A 37 -9.64 5.24 1.71
C LYS A 37 -8.37 5.29 0.87
N VAL A 38 -8.53 5.57 -0.42
CA VAL A 38 -7.41 5.94 -1.29
C VAL A 38 -7.46 7.45 -1.53
N THR A 39 -6.34 8.12 -1.24
CA THR A 39 -6.15 9.55 -1.49
C THR A 39 -4.97 9.74 -2.42
N ARG A 40 -5.15 10.60 -3.43
CA ARG A 40 -4.12 10.90 -4.43
C ARG A 40 -3.77 12.38 -4.41
N THR A 41 -2.50 12.67 -4.68
CA THR A 41 -1.98 14.00 -4.99
C THR A 41 -1.18 13.95 -6.29
N ALA A 42 -0.59 15.07 -6.70
CA ALA A 42 0.22 15.15 -7.91
C ALA A 42 1.50 14.29 -7.88
N ASN A 43 1.95 13.85 -6.70
CA ASN A 43 3.20 13.11 -6.53
C ASN A 43 3.11 12.00 -5.46
N SER A 44 1.93 11.70 -4.96
CA SER A 44 1.77 10.63 -3.96
C SER A 44 0.41 9.95 -4.05
N VAL A 45 0.38 8.71 -3.59
CA VAL A 45 -0.85 7.93 -3.40
C VAL A 45 -0.79 7.35 -2.00
N THR A 46 -1.90 7.43 -1.27
CA THR A 46 -2.03 6.92 0.09
C THR A 46 -3.23 6.01 0.20
N LEU A 47 -3.02 4.81 0.73
CA LEU A 47 -4.02 3.92 1.26
C LEU A 47 -4.15 4.14 2.77
N SER A 48 -5.37 4.19 3.28
CA SER A 48 -5.67 4.23 4.71
C SER A 48 -6.80 3.28 5.03
N GLU A 49 -6.49 2.27 5.82
CA GLU A 49 -7.37 1.20 6.27
C GLU A 49 -7.53 1.22 7.79
N THR A 50 -8.75 0.98 8.25
CA THR A 50 -9.07 0.67 9.64
C THR A 50 -9.86 -0.62 9.64
N TYR A 51 -9.55 -1.52 10.55
CA TYR A 51 -10.31 -2.73 10.86
C TYR A 51 -10.36 -2.90 12.38
N VAL A 52 -11.08 -3.92 12.88
CA VAL A 52 -11.28 -4.09 14.34
C VAL A 52 -9.97 -4.29 15.09
N LEU A 53 -8.97 -4.91 14.44
CA LEU A 53 -7.69 -5.27 15.05
C LEU A 53 -6.59 -4.19 14.87
N GLY A 54 -6.88 -3.10 14.17
CA GLY A 54 -5.84 -2.10 13.91
C GLY A 54 -6.12 -1.11 12.79
N THR A 55 -5.08 -0.37 12.46
CA THR A 55 -5.06 0.53 11.30
C THR A 55 -3.82 0.26 10.46
N TYR A 56 -3.98 0.34 9.15
CA TYR A 56 -2.90 0.24 8.20
C TYR A 56 -2.92 1.48 7.31
N LYS A 57 -1.79 2.15 7.15
CA LYS A 57 -1.62 3.25 6.20
C LYS A 57 -0.39 2.97 5.38
N GLN A 58 -0.49 3.16 4.07
CA GLN A 58 0.66 3.09 3.17
C GLN A 58 0.64 4.27 2.23
N THR A 59 1.78 4.92 2.07
CA THR A 59 1.95 6.06 1.17
C THR A 59 3.16 5.81 0.28
N GLN A 60 2.94 5.82 -1.04
CA GLN A 60 4.01 6.01 -2.00
C GLN A 60 4.12 7.50 -2.34
N THR A 61 5.31 8.08 -2.20
CA THR A 61 5.60 9.45 -2.63
C THR A 61 6.78 9.44 -3.60
N VAL A 62 6.59 10.06 -4.76
CA VAL A 62 7.65 10.24 -5.76
C VAL A 62 8.31 11.60 -5.55
N TYR A 63 9.64 11.55 -5.59
CA TYR A 63 10.55 12.67 -5.49
C TYR A 63 11.47 12.69 -6.70
N GLN A 64 12.09 13.83 -6.95
CA GLN A 64 13.12 13.98 -7.96
C GLN A 64 14.43 14.36 -7.27
N ASP A 65 15.53 13.71 -7.63
CA ASP A 65 16.85 14.04 -7.13
C ASP A 65 17.42 15.32 -7.80
N GLN A 66 18.62 15.72 -7.38
CA GLN A 66 19.29 16.91 -7.91
C GLN A 66 19.70 16.81 -9.39
N TYR A 67 19.67 15.61 -9.98
CA TYR A 67 20.01 15.33 -11.36
C TYR A 67 18.79 15.12 -12.25
N GLY A 68 17.59 15.16 -11.67
CA GLY A 68 16.34 14.97 -12.40
C GLY A 68 15.84 13.52 -12.45
N PHE A 69 16.48 12.59 -11.72
CA PHE A 69 16.01 11.21 -11.65
C PHE A 69 14.93 11.07 -10.59
N ASP A 70 13.82 10.44 -10.97
CA ASP A 70 12.74 10.13 -10.05
C ASP A 70 13.16 8.97 -9.12
N TYR A 71 12.71 9.04 -7.89
CA TYR A 71 12.74 7.94 -6.92
C TYR A 71 11.50 8.01 -6.05
N SER A 72 11.08 6.88 -5.51
CA SER A 72 9.94 6.80 -4.61
C SER A 72 10.36 6.46 -3.19
N ILE A 73 9.57 6.94 -2.24
CA ILE A 73 9.58 6.46 -0.85
C ILE A 73 8.22 5.85 -0.59
N TRP A 74 8.22 4.58 -0.25
CA TRP A 74 7.08 3.86 0.32
C TRP A 74 7.18 3.95 1.83
N ALA A 75 6.16 4.50 2.48
CA ALA A 75 6.07 4.57 3.92
C ALA A 75 4.82 3.83 4.38
N SER A 76 4.95 2.87 5.30
CA SER A 76 3.81 2.23 5.94
C SER A 76 3.79 2.50 7.44
N ASP A 77 2.58 2.69 7.97
CA ASP A 77 2.28 2.79 9.39
C ASP A 77 1.25 1.73 9.73
N ILE A 78 1.63 0.79 10.58
CA ILE A 78 0.74 -0.27 11.07
C ILE A 78 0.56 -0.09 12.57
N VAL A 79 -0.68 0.00 13.04
CA VAL A 79 -1.02 0.08 14.46
C VAL A 79 -1.87 -1.12 14.81
N PHE A 80 -1.44 -1.87 15.82
CA PHE A 80 -2.08 -3.10 16.25
C PHE A 80 -2.81 -2.90 17.57
N THR A 81 -3.91 -3.62 17.76
CA THR A 81 -4.54 -3.77 19.07
C THR A 81 -3.86 -4.83 19.92
N ASP A 82 -3.27 -5.85 19.28
CA ASP A 82 -2.50 -6.90 19.94
C ASP A 82 -1.00 -6.52 19.96
N LEU A 83 -0.42 -6.52 21.17
CA LEU A 83 0.99 -6.16 21.37
C LEU A 83 1.94 -7.30 21.00
N GLU A 84 1.48 -8.55 21.06
CA GLU A 84 2.28 -9.71 20.67
C GLU A 84 2.43 -9.73 19.15
N GLU A 85 1.33 -9.54 18.42
CA GLU A 85 1.34 -9.39 16.95
C GLU A 85 2.22 -8.21 16.50
N ALA A 86 2.12 -7.05 17.18
CA ALA A 86 2.99 -5.91 16.88
C ALA A 86 4.48 -6.25 17.05
N ALA A 87 4.83 -7.05 18.06
CA ALA A 87 6.19 -7.46 18.33
C ALA A 87 6.71 -8.47 17.29
N GLU A 88 5.88 -9.41 16.86
CA GLU A 88 6.20 -10.37 15.79
C GLU A 88 6.43 -9.66 14.46
N VAL A 89 5.48 -8.82 14.03
CA VAL A 89 5.63 -8.05 12.79
C VAL A 89 6.87 -7.14 12.86
N CYS A 90 7.10 -6.47 13.98
CA CYS A 90 8.32 -5.67 14.15
C CYS A 90 9.61 -6.50 13.98
N ALA A 91 9.63 -7.73 14.50
CA ALA A 91 10.78 -8.61 14.42
C ALA A 91 11.05 -9.05 12.98
N ASP A 92 10.00 -9.45 12.26
CA ASP A 92 10.08 -9.86 10.85
C ASP A 92 10.56 -8.68 9.98
N GLU A 93 9.97 -7.50 10.16
CA GLU A 93 10.34 -6.30 9.42
C GLU A 93 11.79 -5.87 9.68
N ARG A 94 12.25 -5.97 10.93
CA ARG A 94 13.66 -5.71 11.27
C ARG A 94 14.60 -6.74 10.69
N ASP A 95 14.18 -8.00 10.54
CA ASP A 95 15.02 -9.01 9.92
C ASP A 95 15.14 -8.78 8.41
N GLU A 96 14.02 -8.45 7.75
CA GLU A 96 14.02 -8.00 6.36
C GLU A 96 14.95 -6.81 6.19
N ALA A 97 14.82 -5.75 7.01
CA ALA A 97 15.67 -4.56 6.97
C ALA A 97 17.18 -4.86 7.01
N ARG A 98 17.60 -5.92 7.72
CA ARG A 98 19.01 -6.32 7.81
C ARG A 98 19.56 -6.89 6.51
N SER A 99 18.69 -7.42 5.65
CA SER A 99 19.07 -7.91 4.33
C SER A 99 19.38 -6.75 3.36
N TRP A 100 18.76 -5.58 3.59
CA TRP A 100 18.94 -4.34 2.83
C TRP A 100 20.08 -3.50 3.40
N ARG A 101 21.31 -3.79 2.97
CA ARG A 101 22.53 -3.17 3.51
C ARG A 101 22.80 -1.72 3.08
N ASP A 102 22.01 -1.18 2.17
CA ASP A 102 22.16 0.17 1.62
C ASP A 102 21.34 1.23 2.38
N GLY A 103 20.57 0.82 3.39
CA GLY A 103 19.72 1.70 4.19
C GLY A 103 18.46 2.18 3.46
N SER A 104 18.14 1.57 2.31
CA SER A 104 16.90 1.83 1.58
C SER A 104 15.67 1.31 2.32
N TYR A 105 15.83 0.33 3.24
CA TYR A 105 14.76 -0.22 4.08
C TYR A 105 15.01 0.13 5.56
N GLN A 106 14.06 0.83 6.19
CA GLN A 106 14.17 1.30 7.56
C GLN A 106 12.92 0.95 8.34
N VAL A 107 13.10 0.49 9.58
CA VAL A 107 12.02 0.03 10.45
C VAL A 107 12.13 0.67 11.83
N GLU A 108 11.09 1.37 12.23
CA GLU A 108 10.91 1.92 13.57
C GLU A 108 9.74 1.19 14.24
N CYS A 109 9.95 0.70 15.46
CA CYS A 109 8.90 0.00 16.20
C CYS A 109 8.62 0.69 17.52
N SER A 110 7.34 0.78 17.84
CA SER A 110 6.79 1.18 19.13
C SER A 110 6.27 -0.05 19.88
N SER A 111 5.62 0.15 21.03
CA SER A 111 4.93 -0.95 21.73
C SER A 111 3.79 -1.59 20.92
N ASN A 112 3.09 -0.81 20.11
CA ASN A 112 1.90 -1.26 19.38
C ASN A 112 1.87 -0.80 17.92
N SER A 113 3.00 -0.31 17.39
CA SER A 113 3.06 0.15 16.00
C SER A 113 4.38 -0.16 15.35
N VAL A 114 4.33 -0.34 14.03
CA VAL A 114 5.48 -0.55 13.15
C VAL A 114 5.41 0.48 12.05
N HIS A 115 6.51 1.22 11.87
CA HIS A 115 6.69 2.16 10.78
C HIS A 115 7.81 1.66 9.88
N VAL A 116 7.52 1.50 8.59
CA VAL A 116 8.49 1.07 7.59
C VAL A 116 8.67 2.18 6.56
N LYS A 117 9.92 2.43 6.17
CA LYS A 117 10.24 3.24 4.99
C LYS A 117 11.11 2.44 4.04
N GLN A 118 10.71 2.40 2.78
CA GLN A 118 11.46 1.80 1.70
C GLN A 118 11.71 2.83 0.60
N ARG A 119 12.95 2.97 0.15
CA ARG A 119 13.31 3.72 -1.06
C ARG A 119 13.33 2.77 -2.24
N ASP A 120 12.71 3.16 -3.34
CA ASP A 120 12.71 2.45 -4.61
C ASP A 120 12.89 3.45 -5.77
N ASP A 121 13.16 2.97 -6.98
CA ASP A 121 13.37 3.78 -8.18
C ASP A 121 12.08 3.91 -9.02
N SER A 122 10.91 3.72 -8.40
CA SER A 122 9.62 3.92 -9.06
C SER A 122 9.37 5.41 -9.38
N THR A 123 8.67 5.64 -10.49
CA THR A 123 8.47 6.93 -11.13
C THR A 123 7.06 7.48 -10.89
N ARG A 124 6.81 8.70 -11.35
CA ARG A 124 5.49 9.32 -11.25
C ARG A 124 4.43 8.65 -12.10
N GLU A 125 4.82 7.95 -13.17
CA GLU A 125 3.90 7.19 -14.03
C GLU A 125 3.32 5.99 -13.29
N ASP A 126 4.09 5.42 -12.35
CA ASP A 126 3.69 4.25 -11.55
C ASP A 126 2.59 4.57 -10.52
N LEU A 127 2.38 5.86 -10.20
CA LEU A 127 1.34 6.27 -9.24
C LEU A 127 -0.09 5.96 -9.73
N GLU A 128 -0.33 5.85 -11.03
CA GLU A 128 -1.63 5.39 -11.55
C GLU A 128 -1.87 3.92 -11.25
N GLU A 129 -0.84 3.09 -11.43
CA GLU A 129 -0.89 1.66 -11.13
C GLU A 129 -1.07 1.42 -9.63
N THR A 130 -0.27 2.06 -8.79
CA THR A 130 -0.40 1.97 -7.32
C THR A 130 -1.78 2.38 -6.83
N ALA A 131 -2.36 3.43 -7.41
CA ALA A 131 -3.72 3.85 -7.05
C ALA A 131 -4.78 2.81 -7.44
N ALA A 132 -4.63 2.15 -8.59
CA ALA A 132 -5.52 1.08 -9.01
C ALA A 132 -5.39 -0.15 -8.09
N GLU A 133 -4.17 -0.51 -7.70
CA GLU A 133 -3.91 -1.59 -6.74
C GLU A 133 -4.53 -1.31 -5.37
N TYR A 134 -4.32 -0.11 -4.82
CA TYR A 134 -4.95 0.30 -3.56
C TYR A 134 -6.47 0.34 -3.65
N GLN A 135 -7.02 0.73 -4.80
CA GLN A 135 -8.46 0.69 -5.02
C GLN A 135 -8.98 -0.75 -5.03
N ALA A 136 -8.29 -1.67 -5.71
CA ALA A 136 -8.63 -3.08 -5.73
C ALA A 136 -8.55 -3.71 -4.33
N GLN A 137 -7.54 -3.33 -3.54
CA GLN A 137 -7.43 -3.73 -2.13
C GLN A 137 -8.62 -3.24 -1.30
N CYS A 138 -8.99 -1.96 -1.41
CA CYS A 138 -10.18 -1.42 -0.74
C CYS A 138 -11.46 -2.16 -1.14
N ASP A 139 -11.62 -2.49 -2.43
CA ASP A 139 -12.78 -3.22 -2.95
C ASP A 139 -12.85 -4.64 -2.40
N ASP A 140 -11.72 -5.35 -2.35
CA ASP A 140 -11.66 -6.70 -1.77
C ASP A 140 -11.94 -6.69 -0.26
N GLY A 141 -11.27 -5.81 0.49
CA GLY A 141 -11.48 -5.66 1.93
C GLY A 141 -12.94 -5.33 2.27
N TYR A 142 -13.56 -4.43 1.50
CA TYR A 142 -14.97 -4.11 1.64
C TYR A 142 -15.87 -5.32 1.39
N ARG A 143 -15.60 -6.09 0.34
CA ARG A 143 -16.35 -7.32 0.01
C ARG A 143 -16.22 -8.38 1.11
N ARG A 144 -15.01 -8.60 1.63
CA ARG A 144 -14.75 -9.54 2.73
C ARG A 144 -15.45 -9.10 4.02
N ALA A 145 -15.41 -7.81 4.34
CA ALA A 145 -16.09 -7.24 5.49
C ALA A 145 -17.63 -7.35 5.40
N GLN A 146 -18.20 -7.19 4.20
CA GLN A 146 -19.62 -7.44 3.96
C GLN A 146 -20.01 -8.91 4.16
N ASN A 147 -19.13 -9.83 3.77
CA ASN A 147 -19.38 -11.27 3.85
C ASN A 147 -18.98 -11.88 5.21
N GLY A 148 -18.38 -11.09 6.12
CA GLY A 148 -17.91 -11.55 7.43
C GLY A 148 -16.59 -12.32 7.40
N THR A 149 -15.85 -12.31 6.28
CA THR A 149 -14.62 -13.10 6.06
C THR A 149 -13.35 -12.26 6.11
N LEU A 150 -13.43 -11.02 6.62
CA LEU A 150 -12.27 -10.11 6.70
C LEU A 150 -11.15 -10.68 7.59
N TYR A 151 -11.51 -11.45 8.62
CA TYR A 151 -10.58 -12.01 9.62
C TYR A 151 -10.34 -13.51 9.45
N GLU A 152 -10.86 -14.11 8.39
CA GLU A 152 -10.52 -15.50 8.04
C GLU A 152 -9.16 -15.47 7.32
N TYR A 153 -8.14 -16.04 7.96
CA TYR A 153 -6.85 -16.31 7.33
C TYR A 153 -7.01 -17.58 6.48
N ASP A 154 -6.83 -17.47 5.16
CA ASP A 154 -6.76 -18.61 4.23
C ASP A 154 -5.38 -19.29 4.28
#